data_AF-A0A6H1ZDQ0-F1
#
_entry.id   AF-A0A6H1ZDQ0-F1
#
_cell.length_a   1.000
_cell.length_b   1.000
_cell.length_c   1.000
_cell.angle_alpha   90.00
_cell.angle_beta   90.00
_cell.angle_gamma   90.00
#
_symmetry.space_group_name_H-M   'P 1'
#
loop_
_entity.id
_entity.type
_entity.pdbx_description
1 polymer ?
#
loop_
_entity_poly.entity_id
_entity_poly.type
_entity_poly.pdbx_seq_one_letter_code
_entity_poly.pdbx_strand_id
1 'polypeptide(L)'
;MHALLAKLLDKRKIHALTDMTGEERSKFDEWNFILEKEELDSNQLRSFCEHQIALIEQRWNKEELSEKSITKLVQQHIVYKQIISALEAPKEEKQRLIKYLEEMIKTA
;
A
#
# COMPACT_ATOMS: atom_id res chain seq x y z
N MET A 1 0.80 -15.67 13.50
CA MET A 1 1.99 -16.44 13.13
C MET A 1 1.73 -17.16 11.82
N HIS A 2 2.51 -16.88 10.77
CA HIS A 2 2.31 -17.46 9.44
C HIS A 2 2.49 -19.00 9.44
N ALA A 3 1.66 -19.74 8.68
CA ALA A 3 1.62 -21.21 8.70
C ALA A 3 2.95 -21.89 8.34
N LEU A 4 3.78 -21.27 7.49
CA LEU A 4 5.11 -21.77 7.15
C LEU A 4 6.11 -21.64 8.30
N LEU A 5 6.02 -20.57 9.10
CA LEU A 5 6.88 -20.37 10.27
C LEU A 5 6.53 -21.35 11.38
N ALA A 6 5.23 -21.63 11.58
CA ALA A 6 4.78 -22.67 12.49
C ALA A 6 5.36 -24.05 12.14
N LYS A 7 5.33 -24.43 10.84
CA LYS A 7 5.95 -25.67 10.35
C LYS A 7 7.47 -25.71 10.52
N LEU A 8 8.13 -24.56 10.38
CA LEU A 8 9.59 -24.45 10.54
C LEU A 8 10.00 -24.66 12.01
N LEU A 9 9.30 -24.05 12.95
CA LEU A 9 9.55 -24.21 14.39
C LEU A 9 9.34 -25.67 14.82
N ASP A 10 8.26 -26.29 14.35
CA ASP A 10 7.94 -27.70 14.63
C ASP A 10 9.04 -28.64 14.10
N LYS A 11 9.50 -28.43 12.86
CA LYS A 11 10.62 -29.20 12.28
C LYS A 11 11.93 -29.01 13.04
N ARG A 12 12.15 -27.83 13.64
CA ARG A 12 13.33 -27.52 14.46
C ARG A 12 13.18 -27.93 15.93
N LYS A 13 12.04 -28.53 16.31
CA LYS A 13 11.71 -28.92 17.69
C LYS A 13 11.79 -27.75 18.68
N ILE A 14 11.47 -26.54 18.19
CA ILE A 14 11.37 -25.34 19.01
C ILE A 14 9.92 -25.26 19.46
N HIS A 15 9.67 -25.58 20.74
CA HIS A 15 8.32 -25.63 21.31
C HIS A 15 7.91 -24.30 21.93
N ALA A 16 8.87 -23.48 22.35
CA ALA A 16 8.64 -22.12 22.79
C ALA A 16 9.63 -21.16 22.11
N LEU A 17 9.17 -19.94 21.81
CA LEU A 17 10.03 -18.90 21.22
C LEU A 17 11.14 -18.41 22.17
N THR A 18 11.10 -18.85 23.44
CA THR A 18 12.17 -18.68 24.45
C THR A 18 13.34 -19.63 24.27
N ASP A 19 13.15 -20.70 23.49
CA ASP A 19 14.18 -21.71 23.21
C ASP A 19 15.12 -21.26 22.07
N MET A 20 14.82 -20.10 21.48
CA MET A 20 15.59 -19.48 20.40
C MET A 20 16.71 -18.63 20.97
N THR A 21 17.88 -18.64 20.32
CA THR A 21 18.92 -17.65 20.61
C THR A 21 18.44 -16.25 20.22
N GLY A 22 19.04 -15.20 20.79
CA GLY A 22 18.64 -13.81 20.50
C GLY A 22 18.70 -13.45 19.01
N GLU A 23 19.68 -14.01 18.28
CA GLU A 23 19.81 -13.82 16.83
C GLU A 23 18.72 -14.55 16.05
N GLU A 24 18.41 -15.80 16.43
CA GLU A 24 17.34 -16.58 15.80
C GLU A 24 15.98 -15.95 16.05
N ARG A 25 15.76 -15.42 17.26
CA ARG A 25 14.51 -14.74 17.59
C ARG A 25 14.34 -13.48 16.76
N SER A 26 15.38 -12.68 16.61
CA SER A 26 15.36 -11.49 15.76
C SER A 26 15.01 -11.82 14.30
N LYS A 27 15.59 -12.89 13.74
CA LYS A 27 15.28 -13.35 12.37
C LYS A 27 13.86 -13.90 12.25
N PHE A 28 13.38 -14.62 13.28
CA PHE A 28 12.01 -15.11 13.32
C PHE A 28 10.99 -13.97 13.34
N ASP A 29 11.23 -12.95 14.18
CA ASP A 29 10.33 -11.80 14.28
C ASP A 29 10.33 -10.99 12.97
N GLU A 30 11.48 -10.85 12.30
CA GLU A 30 11.59 -10.25 10.97
C GLU A 30 10.79 -11.04 9.92
N TRP A 31 10.95 -12.37 9.85
CA TRP A 31 10.20 -13.20 8.91
C TRP A 31 8.71 -13.22 9.20
N ASN A 32 8.32 -13.25 10.48
CA ASN A 32 6.92 -13.21 10.86
C ASN A 32 6.30 -11.86 10.49
N PHE A 33 7.02 -10.76 10.70
CA PHE A 33 6.60 -9.43 10.27
C PHE A 33 6.42 -9.35 8.75
N ILE A 34 7.34 -9.91 7.96
CA ILE A 34 7.23 -9.91 6.48
C ILE A 34 6.05 -10.76 6.00
N LEU A 35 5.85 -11.94 6.61
CA LEU A 35 4.82 -12.90 6.18
C LEU A 35 3.42 -12.58 6.74
N GLU A 36 3.33 -11.82 7.83
CA GLU A 36 2.08 -11.27 8.36
C GLU A 36 1.72 -9.92 7.75
N LYS A 37 2.67 -9.26 7.08
CA LYS A 37 2.35 -8.09 6.28
C LYS A 37 1.43 -8.54 5.15
N GLU A 38 0.14 -8.23 5.27
CA GLU A 38 -0.78 -8.31 4.15
C GLU A 38 -0.18 -7.55 2.96
N GLU A 39 -0.33 -8.09 1.75
CA GLU A 39 -0.04 -7.34 0.53
C GLU A 39 -0.65 -5.95 0.66
N LEU A 40 0.10 -4.89 0.32
CA LEU A 40 -0.39 -3.52 0.42
C LEU A 40 -1.77 -3.42 -0.22
N ASP A 41 -2.80 -3.26 0.61
CA ASP A 41 -4.17 -3.14 0.13
C ASP A 41 -4.30 -1.84 -0.66
N SER A 42 -5.13 -1.84 -1.71
CA SER A 42 -5.37 -0.66 -2.56
C SER A 42 -5.72 0.61 -1.77
N ASN A 43 -6.36 0.49 -0.60
CA ASN A 43 -6.64 1.61 0.30
C ASN A 43 -5.37 2.09 1.02
N GLN A 44 -4.53 1.19 1.53
CA GLN A 44 -3.22 1.55 2.11
C GLN A 44 -2.31 2.23 1.07
N LEU A 45 -2.30 1.73 -0.17
CA LEU A 45 -1.54 2.33 -1.26
C LEU A 45 -2.08 3.71 -1.64
N ARG A 46 -3.40 3.87 -1.66
CA ARG A 46 -4.05 5.18 -1.84
C ARG A 46 -3.64 6.16 -0.74
N SER A 47 -3.81 5.79 0.52
CA SER A 47 -3.48 6.67 1.66
C SER A 47 -2.00 7.07 1.64
N PHE A 48 -1.11 6.16 1.23
CA PHE A 48 0.29 6.48 1.00
C PHE A 48 0.46 7.53 -0.11
N CYS A 49 -0.15 7.34 -1.29
CA CYS A 49 -0.06 8.29 -2.39
C CYS A 49 -0.63 9.67 -2.04
N GLU A 50 -1.78 9.72 -1.35
CA GLU A 50 -2.39 10.96 -0.85
C GLU A 50 -1.46 11.70 0.13
N HIS A 51 -0.83 10.96 1.05
CA HIS A 51 0.15 11.53 1.97
C HIS A 51 1.38 12.10 1.23
N GLN A 52 1.89 11.40 0.21
CA GLN A 52 3.01 11.90 -0.59
C GLN A 52 2.64 13.15 -1.39
N ILE A 53 1.42 13.23 -1.95
CA ILE A 53 0.91 14.42 -2.62
C ILE A 53 0.89 15.60 -1.64
N ALA A 54 0.35 15.42 -0.44
CA ALA A 54 0.30 16.49 0.57
C ALA A 54 1.71 16.99 0.95
N LEU A 55 2.69 16.09 1.11
CA LEU A 55 4.08 16.46 1.38
C LEU A 55 4.73 17.21 0.22
N ILE A 56 4.43 16.84 -1.02
CA ILE A 56 4.92 17.53 -2.22
C ILE A 56 4.33 18.93 -2.29
N GLU A 57 3.02 19.08 -2.10
CA GLU A 57 2.33 20.37 -2.09
C GLU A 57 2.85 21.29 -0.98
N GLN A 58 3.09 20.76 0.22
CA GLN A 58 3.73 21.51 1.31
C GLN A 58 5.13 21.99 0.96
N ARG A 59 5.93 21.17 0.27
CA ARG A 59 7.27 21.57 -0.18
C ARG A 59 7.20 22.64 -1.26
N TRP A 60 6.20 22.57 -2.12
CA TRP A 60 5.99 23.51 -3.21
C TRP A 60 5.75 24.94 -2.75
N ASN A 61 5.05 25.10 -1.62
CA ASN A 61 4.76 26.40 -1.01
C ASN A 61 5.97 27.05 -0.33
N LYS A 62 7.17 26.46 -0.42
CA LYS A 62 8.40 27.05 0.11
C LYS A 62 9.04 27.97 -0.93
N GLU A 63 9.32 29.20 -0.53
CA GLU A 63 9.79 30.29 -1.41
C GLU A 63 11.20 30.06 -2.03
N GLU A 64 11.96 29.06 -1.59
CA GLU A 64 13.36 28.83 -2.01
C GLU A 64 13.56 27.58 -2.90
N LEU A 65 12.56 27.16 -3.68
CA LEU A 65 12.75 26.03 -4.59
C LEU A 65 13.37 26.46 -5.92
N SER A 66 14.46 25.80 -6.32
CA SER A 66 15.00 25.92 -7.67
C SER A 66 14.05 25.32 -8.71
N GLU A 67 14.09 25.83 -9.94
CA GLU A 67 13.27 25.34 -11.07
C GLU A 67 13.42 23.82 -11.27
N LYS A 68 14.64 23.30 -11.17
CA LYS A 68 14.92 21.86 -11.23
C LYS A 68 14.21 21.06 -10.12
N SER A 69 14.12 21.63 -8.92
CA SER A 69 13.43 21.01 -7.79
C SER A 69 11.92 21.02 -8.00
N ILE A 70 11.37 22.13 -8.52
CA ILE A 70 9.97 22.25 -8.89
C ILE A 70 9.60 21.20 -9.94
N THR A 71 10.36 21.08 -11.03
CA THR A 71 10.10 20.08 -12.09
C THR A 71 10.08 18.66 -11.54
N LYS A 72 11.01 18.31 -10.64
CA LYS A 72 11.03 16.99 -10.00
C LYS A 72 9.79 16.76 -9.13
N LEU A 73 9.36 17.77 -8.37
CA LEU A 73 8.15 17.69 -7.55
C LEU A 73 6.88 17.54 -8.41
N VAL A 74 6.80 18.26 -9.54
CA VAL A 74 5.71 18.09 -10.53
C VAL A 74 5.62 16.65 -11.01
N GLN A 75 6.76 16.09 -11.44
CA GLN A 75 6.81 14.72 -11.96
C GLN A 75 6.36 13.71 -10.91
N GLN A 76 6.84 13.84 -9.66
CA GLN A 76 6.44 12.96 -8.56
C GLN A 76 4.96 13.09 -8.25
N HIS A 77 4.43 14.31 -8.23
CA HIS A 77 3.01 14.57 -8.00
C HIS A 77 2.12 13.96 -9.09
N ILE A 78 2.51 14.06 -10.37
CA ILE A 78 1.80 13.44 -11.49
C ILE A 78 1.76 11.92 -11.33
N VAL A 79 2.89 11.29 -10.99
CA VAL A 79 2.97 9.84 -10.82
C VAL A 79 2.05 9.37 -9.70
N TYR A 80 2.04 10.03 -8.54
CA TYR A 80 1.15 9.65 -7.44
C TYR A 80 -0.33 9.83 -7.79
N LYS A 81 -0.69 10.90 -8.52
CA LYS A 81 -2.07 11.06 -9.02
C LYS A 81 -2.46 9.97 -10.01
N GLN A 82 -1.58 9.59 -10.93
CA GLN A 82 -1.83 8.50 -11.88
C GLN A 82 -2.04 7.16 -11.19
N ILE A 83 -1.28 6.87 -10.13
CA ILE A 83 -1.46 5.66 -9.33
C ILE A 83 -2.84 5.66 -8.65
N ILE A 84 -3.25 6.77 -8.03
CA ILE A 84 -4.60 6.89 -7.43
C ILE A 84 -5.69 6.69 -8.48
N SER A 85 -5.59 7.34 -9.64
CA SER A 85 -6.56 7.17 -10.73
C SER A 85 -6.64 5.73 -11.24
N ALA A 86 -5.50 5.03 -11.34
CA ALA A 86 -5.48 3.62 -11.73
C ALA A 86 -6.15 2.71 -10.69
N LEU A 87 -6.01 3.02 -9.39
CA LEU A 87 -6.71 2.32 -8.31
C LEU A 87 -8.23 2.60 -8.31
N GLU A 88 -8.67 3.71 -8.90
CA GLU A 88 -10.07 4.16 -8.93
C GLU A 88 -10.83 3.76 -10.20
N ALA A 89 -10.15 3.66 -11.34
CA ALA A 89 -10.76 3.39 -12.63
C ALA A 89 -11.72 2.17 -12.62
N PRO A 90 -11.40 1.02 -11.97
CA PRO A 90 -12.34 -0.10 -11.90
C PRO A 90 -13.61 0.20 -11.07
N LYS A 91 -13.51 1.05 -10.04
CA LYS A 91 -14.65 1.42 -9.18
C LYS A 91 -15.60 2.37 -9.92
N GLU A 92 -15.05 3.36 -10.62
CA GLU A 92 -15.83 4.32 -11.41
C GLU A 92 -16.56 3.63 -12.57
N GLU A 93 -15.86 2.76 -13.32
CA GLU A 93 -16.45 2.02 -14.44
C GLU A 93 -17.59 1.11 -13.97
N LYS A 94 -17.40 0.45 -12.82
CA LYS A 94 -18.45 -0.36 -12.17
C LYS A 94 -19.66 0.48 -11.79
N GLN A 95 -19.48 1.66 -11.19
CA GLN A 95 -20.59 2.54 -10.84
C GLN A 95 -21.35 3.05 -12.07
N ARG A 96 -20.63 3.40 -13.15
CA ARG A 96 -21.25 3.80 -14.42
C ARG A 96 -22.10 2.69 -15.00
N LEU A 97 -21.59 1.45 -15.00
CA LEU A 97 -22.34 0.29 -15.49
C LEU A 97 -23.58 0.00 -14.64
N ILE A 98 -23.48 0.07 -13.30
CA ILE A 98 -24.63 -0.09 -12.40
C ILE A 98 -25.71 0.94 -12.72
N LYS A 99 -25.33 2.22 -12.83
CA LYS A 99 -26.27 3.31 -13.14
C LYS A 99 -26.96 3.09 -14.49
N TYR A 100 -26.20 2.70 -15.51
CA TYR A 100 -26.73 2.39 -16.84
C TYR A 100 -27.75 1.25 -16.81
N LEU A 101 -27.44 0.15 -16.10
CA LEU A 101 -28.37 -0.98 -15.97
C LEU A 101 -29.62 -0.61 -15.17
N GLU A 102 -29.50 0.20 -14.12
CA GLU A 102 -30.66 0.71 -13.37
C GLU A 102 -31.55 1.62 -14.21
N GLU A 103 -30.97 2.46 -15.07
CA GLU A 103 -31.72 3.30 -16.01
C GLU A 103 -32.48 2.44 -17.03
N MET A 104 -31.86 1.39 -17.57
CA MET A 104 -32.53 0.43 -18.45
C MET A 104 -33.70 -0.30 -17.77
N ILE A 105 -33.55 -0.70 -16.51
CA ILE A 105 -34.64 -1.34 -15.74
C ILE A 105 -35.81 -0.38 -15.51
N LYS A 106 -35.54 0.91 -15.27
CA LYS A 106 -36.58 1.93 -15.06
C LYS A 106 -37.31 2.33 -16.34
N THR A 107 -36.71 2.09 -17.49
CA THR A 107 -37.26 2.44 -18.80
C THR A 107 -37.90 1.25 -19.54
N ALA A 108 -37.80 0.05 -18.97
CA ALA A 108 -38.53 -1.14 -19.37
C ALA A 108 -39.86 -1.26 -18.62
#